data_AF-A0A3C0SCG0-F1
#
_entry.id   AF-A0A3C0SCG0-F1
#
_cell.length_a   1.000
_cell.length_b   1.000
_cell.length_c   1.000
_cell.angle_alpha   90.00
_cell.angle_beta   90.00
_cell.angle_gamma   90.00
#
_symmetry.space_group_name_H-M   'P 1'
#
loop_
_entity.id
_entity.type
_entity.pdbx_description
1 polymer ?
#
loop_
_entity_poly.entity_id
_entity_poly.type
_entity_poly.pdbx_seq_one_letter_code
_entity_poly.pdbx_strand_id
1 'polypeptide(L)'
;MISLNPTGVDLKTIRVARSTDVQISNDSQETIRDFTIVQIASGKKMLSIEGLKPSASFNLAFDRAGTYVACYSKESKEAFGSSTCLQIEVVGLRSA
;
A
#
# COMPACT_ATOMS: atom_id res chain seq x y z
N MET A 1 4.22 0.49 10.22
CA MET A 1 4.71 -0.24 9.05
C MET A 1 3.53 -0.87 8.33
N ILE A 2 3.53 -0.86 6.99
CA ILE A 2 2.55 -1.55 6.14
C ILE A 2 3.26 -2.75 5.50
N SER A 3 2.75 -3.95 5.76
CA SER A 3 3.24 -5.20 5.18
C SER A 3 2.50 -5.52 3.88
N LEU A 4 3.24 -5.78 2.81
CA LEU A 4 2.70 -6.20 1.52
C LEU A 4 2.64 -7.72 1.35
N ASN A 5 2.40 -8.43 2.46
CA ASN A 5 2.12 -9.87 2.45
C ASN A 5 0.99 -10.20 3.44
N PRO A 6 -0.24 -9.68 3.23
CA PRO A 6 -1.33 -9.96 4.14
C PRO A 6 -1.63 -11.46 4.13
N THR A 7 -1.53 -12.08 5.31
CA THR A 7 -2.07 -13.41 5.54
C THR A 7 -3.58 -13.29 5.74
N GLY A 8 -4.38 -13.77 4.76
CA GLY A 8 -5.86 -13.75 4.79
C GLY A 8 -6.51 -12.95 3.64
N VAL A 9 -7.81 -13.19 3.42
CA VAL A 9 -8.63 -12.61 2.32
C VAL A 9 -9.32 -11.29 2.72
N ASP A 10 -9.03 -10.74 3.89
CA ASP A 10 -9.70 -9.52 4.33
C ASP A 10 -9.02 -8.26 3.78
N LEU A 11 -9.84 -7.37 3.20
CA LEU A 11 -9.50 -5.98 2.95
C LEU A 11 -9.06 -5.32 4.27
N LYS A 12 -7.77 -5.39 4.59
CA LYS A 12 -7.22 -4.73 5.76
C LYS A 12 -7.29 -3.22 5.53
N THR A 13 -8.13 -2.56 6.31
CA THR A 13 -8.11 -1.10 6.44
C THR A 13 -7.01 -0.73 7.41
N ILE A 14 -6.01 0.00 6.93
CA ILE A 14 -4.87 0.46 7.70
C ILE A 14 -5.06 1.95 7.99
N ARG A 15 -4.99 2.34 9.26
CA ARG A 15 -5.03 3.75 9.65
C ARG A 15 -3.62 4.30 9.83
N VAL A 16 -3.36 5.44 9.22
CA VAL A 16 -2.08 6.14 9.32
C VAL A 16 -2.31 7.62 9.61
N ALA A 17 -1.40 8.24 10.37
CA ALA A 17 -1.46 9.67 10.62
C ALA A 17 -0.89 10.43 9.41
N ARG A 18 -1.51 11.57 9.07
CA ARG A 18 -1.01 12.50 8.06
C ARG A 18 0.41 12.97 8.40
N SER A 19 1.23 13.18 7.38
CA SER A 19 2.61 13.72 7.47
C SER A 19 3.54 12.92 8.38
N THR A 20 3.20 11.65 8.67
CA THR A 20 4.07 10.72 9.39
C THR A 20 4.68 9.76 8.37
N ASP A 21 5.98 9.50 8.51
CA ASP A 21 6.65 8.48 7.70
C ASP A 21 6.13 7.09 8.05
N VAL A 22 5.58 6.42 7.05
CA VAL A 22 5.14 5.03 7.14
C VAL A 22 6.04 4.19 6.27
N GLN A 23 6.75 3.26 6.89
CA GLN A 23 7.52 2.25 6.15
C GLN A 23 6.56 1.25 5.50
N ILE A 24 6.72 1.06 4.19
CA ILE A 24 6.04 0.05 3.37
C ILE A 24 7.08 -1.01 3.02
N SER A 25 6.77 -2.29 3.28
CA SER A 25 7.74 -3.39 3.14
C SER A 25 7.17 -4.58 2.36
N ASN A 26 7.97 -5.14 1.45
CA ASN A 26 7.70 -6.44 0.86
C ASN A 26 8.21 -7.56 1.77
N ASP A 27 7.33 -8.03 2.65
CA ASP A 27 7.62 -9.14 3.57
C ASP A 27 7.26 -10.51 2.96
N SER A 28 7.03 -10.57 1.65
CA SER A 28 6.83 -11.83 0.92
C SER A 28 8.14 -12.38 0.36
N GLN A 29 8.13 -13.65 -0.03
CA GLN A 29 9.26 -14.28 -0.71
C GLN A 29 9.30 -13.98 -2.22
N GLU A 30 8.31 -13.25 -2.73
CA GLU A 30 8.13 -12.97 -4.16
C GLU A 30 8.35 -11.49 -4.47
N THR A 31 8.73 -11.19 -5.72
CA THR A 31 8.71 -9.81 -6.19
C THR A 31 7.27 -9.33 -6.29
N ILE A 32 7.01 -8.15 -5.73
CA ILE A 32 5.76 -7.44 -5.93
C ILE A 32 5.86 -6.62 -7.23
N ARG A 33 4.85 -6.74 -8.08
CA ARG A 33 4.75 -6.04 -9.36
C ARG A 33 3.61 -5.03 -9.34
N ASP A 34 3.77 -3.99 -10.16
CA ASP A 34 2.75 -2.97 -10.42
C ASP A 34 2.15 -2.36 -9.13
N PHE A 35 2.99 -2.12 -8.13
CA PHE A 35 2.55 -1.53 -6.87
C PHE A 35 2.13 -0.08 -7.12
N THR A 36 0.88 0.23 -6.80
CA THR A 36 0.30 1.56 -6.98
C THR A 36 -0.37 2.04 -5.71
N ILE A 37 -0.36 3.35 -5.50
CA ILE A 37 -1.18 4.01 -4.47
C ILE A 37 -2.02 5.07 -5.16
N VAL A 38 -3.33 5.01 -4.99
CA VAL A 38 -4.31 5.94 -5.58
C VAL A 38 -5.16 6.54 -4.49
N GLN A 39 -5.39 7.85 -4.54
CA GLN A 39 -6.37 8.50 -3.68
C GLN A 39 -7.77 8.28 -4.26
N ILE A 40 -8.68 7.67 -3.49
CA ILE A 40 -10.02 7.32 -3.98
C ILE A 40 -10.79 8.55 -4.45
N ALA A 41 -10.86 9.59 -3.60
CA ALA A 41 -11.71 10.75 -3.84
C ALA A 41 -11.33 11.54 -5.10
N SER A 42 -10.05 11.54 -5.49
CA SER A 42 -9.56 12.27 -6.67
C SER A 42 -9.21 11.36 -7.85
N GLY A 43 -9.17 10.04 -7.65
CA GLY A 43 -8.61 9.09 -8.62
C GLY A 43 -7.12 9.29 -8.92
N LYS A 44 -6.44 10.23 -8.24
CA LYS A 44 -5.06 10.59 -8.54
C LYS A 44 -4.11 9.50 -8.05
N LYS A 45 -3.30 8.97 -8.97
CA LYS A 45 -2.17 8.09 -8.64
C LYS A 45 -1.08 8.90 -7.94
N MET A 46 -0.73 8.49 -6.73
CA MET A 46 0.34 9.07 -5.93
C MET A 46 1.68 8.41 -6.19
N LEU A 47 1.68 7.09 -6.35
CA LEU A 47 2.88 6.29 -6.45
C LEU A 47 2.64 5.12 -7.41
N SER A 48 3.69 4.78 -8.17
CA SER A 48 3.75 3.62 -9.04
C SER A 48 5.16 3.06 -8.96
N ILE A 49 5.31 1.80 -8.58
CA ILE A 49 6.59 1.08 -8.50
C ILE A 49 6.42 -0.22 -9.28
N GLU A 50 7.24 -0.40 -10.32
CA GLU A 50 7.15 -1.58 -11.20
C GLU A 50 7.54 -2.88 -10.51
N GLY A 51 8.50 -2.82 -9.59
CA GLY A 51 9.07 -3.99 -8.94
C GLY A 51 9.60 -3.66 -7.56
N LEU A 52 9.09 -4.35 -6.55
CA LEU A 52 9.62 -4.32 -5.19
C LEU A 52 10.11 -5.73 -4.83
N LYS A 53 11.44 -5.90 -4.76
CA LYS A 53 12.08 -7.18 -4.46
C LYS A 53 11.72 -7.66 -3.04
N PRO A 54 11.83 -8.97 -2.75
CA PRO A 54 11.71 -9.48 -1.38
C PRO A 54 12.60 -8.69 -0.41
N SER A 55 12.08 -8.41 0.80
CA SER A 55 12.75 -7.62 1.85
C SER A 55 13.02 -6.14 1.51
N ALA A 56 12.66 -5.65 0.32
CA ALA A 56 12.78 -4.23 0.00
C ALA A 56 11.69 -3.44 0.74
N SER A 57 12.07 -2.27 1.24
CA SER A 57 11.17 -1.35 1.91
C SER A 57 11.48 0.10 1.54
N PHE A 58 10.49 0.97 1.70
CA PHE A 58 10.63 2.41 1.50
C PHE A 58 9.70 3.16 2.46
N ASN A 59 10.04 4.41 2.75
CA ASN A 59 9.21 5.29 3.57
C ASN A 59 8.31 6.15 2.69
N LEU A 60 7.08 6.36 3.14
CA LEU A 60 6.11 7.24 2.49
C LEU A 60 5.36 8.05 3.55
N ALA A 61 5.28 9.37 3.33
CA ALA A 61 4.42 10.26 4.09
C ALA A 61 3.21 10.70 3.26
N PHE A 62 2.03 10.74 3.87
CA PHE A 62 0.80 11.21 3.23
C PHE A 62 0.49 12.64 3.67
N ASP A 63 0.59 13.61 2.76
CA ASP A 63 0.36 15.03 3.08
C ASP A 63 -1.12 15.41 3.20
N ARG A 64 -2.02 14.56 2.70
CA ARG A 64 -3.46 14.83 2.68
C ARG A 64 -4.20 13.72 3.41
N ALA A 65 -5.18 14.13 4.22
CA ALA A 65 -6.12 13.18 4.82
C ALA A 65 -7.07 12.63 3.74
N GLY A 66 -7.58 11.43 3.98
CA GLY A 66 -8.54 10.77 3.10
C GLY A 66 -8.24 9.28 2.91
N THR A 67 -9.00 8.66 2.02
CA THR A 67 -8.89 7.23 1.72
C THR A 67 -8.03 7.01 0.48
N TYR A 68 -7.08 6.10 0.64
CA TYR A 68 -6.17 5.65 -0.41
C TYR A 68 -6.30 4.15 -0.57
N VAL A 69 -6.00 3.64 -1.75
CA VAL A 69 -5.89 2.22 -2.01
C VAL A 69 -4.51 1.93 -2.54
N ALA A 70 -3.83 0.96 -1.91
CA ALA A 70 -2.59 0.40 -2.40
C ALA A 70 -2.87 -0.94 -3.07
N CYS A 71 -2.61 -1.09 -4.36
CA CYS A 71 -2.85 -2.34 -5.10
C CYS A 71 -1.56 -2.85 -5.73
N TYR A 72 -1.42 -4.18 -5.81
CA TYR A 72 -0.27 -4.83 -6.42
C TYR A 72 -0.56 -6.27 -6.82
N SER A 73 0.33 -6.84 -7.64
CA SER A 73 0.34 -8.26 -8.00
C SER A 73 1.61 -8.93 -7.48
N LYS A 74 1.56 -10.26 -7.33
CA LYS A 74 2.73 -11.07 -7.00
C LYS A 74 3.18 -11.83 -8.25
N GLU A 75 4.48 -12.07 -8.39
CA GLU A 75 5.09 -12.69 -9.57
C GLU A 75 4.76 -14.19 -9.75
N SER A 76 4.17 -14.88 -8.76
CA SER A 76 3.87 -16.31 -8.87
C SER A 76 2.95 -16.69 -10.05
N LYS A 77 3.31 -17.81 -10.68
CA LYS A 77 2.66 -18.40 -11.86
C LYS A 77 1.23 -18.92 -11.60
N GLU A 78 0.83 -19.09 -10.35
CA GLU A 78 -0.48 -19.66 -9.99
C GLU A 78 -1.59 -18.59 -9.89
N ALA A 79 -1.22 -17.31 -9.90
CA ALA A 79 -2.15 -16.21 -9.67
C ALA A 79 -2.05 -15.12 -10.76
N PHE A 80 -1.90 -15.53 -12.03
CA PHE A 80 -2.12 -14.63 -13.17
C PHE A 80 -3.55 -14.05 -13.09
N GLY A 81 -3.68 -12.88 -12.45
CA GLY A 81 -4.92 -12.10 -12.39
C GLY A 81 -5.40 -11.64 -11.02
N SER A 82 -4.90 -12.16 -9.89
CA SER A 82 -5.36 -11.68 -8.57
C SER A 82 -4.53 -10.50 -8.08
N SER A 83 -5.06 -9.29 -8.20
CA SER A 83 -4.49 -8.12 -7.53
C SER A 83 -4.86 -8.14 -6.04
N THR A 84 -3.88 -7.86 -5.19
CA THR A 84 -4.11 -7.60 -3.76
C THR A 84 -4.26 -6.11 -3.58
N CYS A 85 -5.32 -5.67 -2.90
CA CYS A 85 -5.54 -4.27 -2.56
C CYS A 85 -5.72 -4.07 -1.06
N LEU A 86 -5.11 -3.02 -0.54
CA LEU A 86 -5.17 -2.59 0.85
C LEU A 86 -5.77 -1.19 0.91
N GLN A 87 -6.73 -0.97 1.81
CA GLN A 87 -7.27 0.37 2.05
C GLN A 87 -6.43 1.07 3.11
N ILE A 88 -6.05 2.31 2.87
CA ILE A 88 -5.31 3.16 3.79
C ILE A 88 -6.16 4.38 4.11
N GLU A 89 -6.56 4.51 5.37
CA GLU A 89 -7.23 5.68 5.92
C GLU A 89 -6.19 6.63 6.52
N VAL A 90 -5.93 7.75 5.84
CA VAL A 90 -5.05 8.80 6.37
C VAL A 90 -5.88 9.76 7.19
N VAL A 91 -5.64 9.78 8.50
CA VAL A 91 -6.33 10.66 9.44
C VAL A 91 -5.47 11.87 9.78
N GLY A 92 -6.10 13.05 9.86
CA GLY A 92 -5.45 14.23 10.41
C GLY A 92 -5.30 14.09 11.92
N LEU A 93 -4.17 14.53 12.48
CA LEU A 93 -4.10 14.83 13.90
C LEU A 93 -5.13 15.95 14.14
N ARG A 94 -6.22 15.64 14.86
CA ARG A 94 -7.08 16.70 15.37
C ARG A 94 -6.21 17.57 16.26
N SER A 95 -6.03 18.83 15.90
CA SER A 95 -5.62 19.84 16.87
C SER A 95 -6.69 19.82 17.96
N ALA A 96 -6.30 19.40 19.16
CA ALA A 96 -7.13 19.53 20.36
C ALA A 96 -7.24 21.00 20.75
#